data_AF-A0A392T2C5-F1
#
_entry.id   AF-A0A392T2C5-F1
#
_cell.length_a   1.000
_cell.length_b   1.000
_cell.length_c   1.000
_cell.angle_alpha   90.00
_cell.angle_beta   90.00
_cell.angle_gamma   90.00
#
_symmetry.space_group_name_H-M   'P 1'
#
loop_
_entity.id
_entity.type
_entity.pdbx_description
1 polymer ?
#
loop_
_entity_poly.entity_id
_entity_poly.type
_entity_poly.pdbx_seq_one_letter_code
_entity_poly.pdbx_strand_id
1 'polypeptide(L)' 'MELKQGGMSVSDYTAKFEELYRFAPHYNTMEAEEDKCVNFENGLRSDIKQLIGFSEIRDFPTLVNK' A
#
# COMPACT_ATOMS: atom_id res chain seq x y z
N MET A 1 -4.14 -6.15 -11.07
CA MET A 1 -4.06 -4.71 -11.42
C MET A 1 -3.02 -4.12 -10.48
N GLU A 2 -1.98 -3.45 -10.97
CA GLU A 2 -0.91 -2.93 -10.10
C GLU A 2 -0.91 -1.40 -10.21
N LEU A 3 -1.23 -0.72 -9.10
CA LEU A 3 -1.12 0.74 -9.02
C LEU A 3 0.34 1.08 -8.72
N LYS A 4 0.92 2.01 -9.48
CA LYS A 4 2.28 2.52 -9.24
C LYS A 4 2.21 3.96 -8.78
N GLN A 5 2.99 4.31 -7.77
CA GLN A 5 3.13 5.67 -7.26
C GLN A 5 3.60 6.63 -8.36
N GLY A 6 4.62 6.24 -9.14
CA GLY A 6 5.16 7.08 -10.20
C GLY A 6 5.60 8.46 -9.68
N GLY A 7 5.07 9.53 -10.28
CA GLY A 7 5.32 10.91 -9.85
C GLY A 7 4.34 11.46 -8.79
N MET A 8 3.42 10.63 -8.30
CA MET A 8 2.44 11.04 -7.30
C MET A 8 3.10 11.19 -5.91
N SER A 9 2.54 12.08 -5.09
CA SER A 9 2.87 12.09 -3.67
C SER A 9 2.45 10.76 -3.03
N VAL A 10 3.06 10.40 -1.90
CA VAL A 10 2.67 9.19 -1.16
C VAL A 10 1.19 9.28 -0.76
N SER A 11 0.73 10.44 -0.31
CA SER A 11 -0.67 10.67 0.07
C SER A 11 -1.64 10.46 -1.10
N ASP A 12 -1.33 10.98 -2.30
CA ASP A 12 -2.17 10.79 -3.49
C ASP A 12 -2.19 9.32 -3.93
N TYR A 13 -1.05 8.65 -3.84
CA TYR A 13 -0.95 7.22 -4.12
C TYR A 13 -1.77 6.39 -3.12
N THR A 14 -1.65 6.67 -1.83
CA THR A 14 -2.45 6.05 -0.77
C THR A 14 -3.94 6.21 -1.02
N ALA A 15 -4.40 7.43 -1.29
CA ALA A 15 -5.82 7.69 -1.56
C ALA A 15 -6.35 6.88 -2.76
N LYS A 16 -5.57 6.81 -3.85
CA LYS A 16 -5.94 5.99 -5.02
C LYS A 16 -5.89 4.49 -4.74
N PHE A 17 -4.94 4.04 -3.93
CA PHE A 17 -4.82 2.65 -3.54
C PHE A 17 -6.02 2.24 -2.68
N GLU A 18 -6.40 3.06 -1.69
CA GLU A 18 -7.59 2.84 -0.88
C GLU A 18 -8.87 2.86 -1.72
N GLU A 19 -8.98 3.77 -2.68
CA GLU A 19 -10.12 3.79 -3.60
C GLU A 19 -10.21 2.51 -4.45
N LEU A 20 -9.09 1.99 -4.95
CA LEU A 20 -9.06 0.72 -5.69
C LEU A 20 -9.53 -0.46 -4.84
N TYR A 21 -9.07 -0.52 -3.58
CA TYR A 21 -9.41 -1.60 -2.65
C TYR A 21 -10.81 -1.46 -2.04
N ARG A 22 -11.38 -0.24 -2.01
CA ARG A 22 -12.77 0.00 -1.60
C ARG A 22 -13.76 -0.77 -2.46
N PHE A 23 -13.46 -0.93 -3.75
CA PHE A 23 -14.29 -1.71 -4.69
C PHE A 23 -13.94 -3.20 -4.72
N ALA A 24 -12.97 -3.64 -3.92
CA ALA A 24 -12.48 -5.01 -3.88
C ALA A 24 -12.67 -5.62 -2.48
N PRO A 25 -13.92 -5.94 -2.08
CA PRO A 25 -14.24 -6.39 -0.71
C PRO A 25 -13.53 -7.68 -0.30
N HIS A 26 -13.06 -8.48 -1.26
CA HIS A 26 -12.26 -9.68 -1.06
C HIS A 26 -10.85 -9.38 -0.51
N TYR A 27 -10.35 -8.15 -0.62
CA TYR A 27 -9.07 -7.71 -0.06
C TYR A 27 -9.19 -6.93 1.26
N ASN A 28 -10.40 -6.84 1.83
CA ASN A 28 -10.63 -6.20 3.14
C ASN A 28 -10.70 -7.23 4.28
N THR A 29 -10.23 -8.46 4.06
CA THR A 29 -10.09 -9.49 5.09
C THR A 29 -8.71 -9.44 5.71
N MET A 30 -8.57 -9.88 6.96
CA MET A 30 -7.29 -9.93 7.68
C MET A 30 -6.26 -10.81 6.97
N GLU A 31 -6.71 -11.89 6.32
CA GLU A 31 -5.84 -12.78 5.52
C GLU A 31 -5.31 -12.09 4.24
N ALA A 32 -6.03 -11.13 3.69
CA ALA A 32 -5.63 -10.38 2.50
C ALA A 32 -4.93 -9.05 2.83
N GLU A 33 -4.83 -8.68 4.10
CA GLU A 33 -4.22 -7.42 4.55
C GLU A 33 -2.69 -7.43 4.37
N GLU A 34 -2.05 -8.58 4.61
CA GLU A 34 -0.62 -8.76 4.30
C GLU A 34 -0.37 -8.60 2.79
N ASP A 35 -1.18 -9.26 1.97
CA ASP A 35 -1.14 -9.16 0.50
C ASP A 35 -1.37 -7.70 0.02
N LYS A 36 -2.26 -6.97 0.72
CA LYS A 36 -2.53 -5.55 0.48
C LYS A 36 -1.31 -4.67 0.82
N CYS A 37 -0.60 -4.95 1.92
CA CYS A 37 0.63 -4.25 2.26
C CYS A 37 1.72 -4.52 1.23
N VAL A 38 1.93 -5.78 0.86
CA VAL A 38 2.91 -6.18 -0.18
C VAL A 38 2.61 -5.50 -1.52
N ASN A 39 1.35 -5.45 -1.95
CA ASN A 39 0.95 -4.74 -3.16
C ASN A 39 1.17 -3.23 -3.07
N PHE A 40 0.87 -2.63 -1.91
CA PHE A 40 1.13 -1.21 -1.69
C PHE A 40 2.62 -0.90 -1.79
N GLU A 41 3.47 -1.65 -1.10
CA GLU A 41 4.93 -1.52 -1.10
C GLU A 41 5.54 -1.77 -2.48
N ASN A 42 5.00 -2.72 -3.25
CA ASN A 42 5.46 -2.99 -4.61
C ASN A 42 5.15 -1.84 -5.58
N GLY A 43 4.07 -1.10 -5.36
CA GLY A 43 3.74 0.07 -6.17
C GLY A 43 4.49 1.35 -5.77
N LEU A 44 5.13 1.39 -4.59
CA LEU A 44 5.92 2.53 -4.14
C LEU A 44 7.21 2.71 -4.95
N ARG A 45 7.71 3.94 -4.98
CA ARG A 45 9.04 4.25 -5.54
C ARG A 45 10.13 3.63 -4.66
N SER A 46 11.22 3.17 -5.28
CA SER A 46 12.26 2.36 -4.62
C SER A 46 12.86 2.99 -3.36
N ASP A 47 13.04 4.31 -3.35
CA ASP A 47 13.56 5.06 -2.20
C ASP A 47 12.61 5.04 -0.99
N ILE A 48 11.31 5.12 -1.21
CA ILE A 48 10.29 5.03 -0.15
C ILE A 48 10.11 3.57 0.27
N LYS A 49 10.08 2.65 -0.71
CA LYS A 49 10.01 1.21 -0.47
C LYS A 49 11.14 0.73 0.43
N GLN A 50 12.37 1.23 0.23
CA GLN A 50 13.49 0.90 1.11
C GLN A 50 13.23 1.36 2.56
N LEU A 51 12.73 2.58 2.78
CA LEU A 51 12.43 3.10 4.12
C LEU A 51 11.35 2.29 4.84
N ILE A 52 10.31 1.89 4.10
CA ILE A 52 9.17 1.13 4.61
C ILE A 52 9.54 -0.34 4.85
N GLY A 53 10.27 -0.97 3.92
CA GLY A 53 10.66 -2.38 4.01
C GLY A 53 11.57 -2.71 5.20
N PHE A 54 12.28 -1.71 5.77
CA PHE A 54 13.01 -1.88 7.03
C PHE A 54 12.10 -1.95 8.27
N SER A 55 10.84 -1.55 8.16
CA SER A 55 9.93 -1.42 9.30
C SER A 55 9.10 -2.67 9.57
N GLU A 56 9.11 -3.66 8.66
CA GLU A 56 8.36 -4.94 8.77
C GLU A 56 6.87 -4.77 9.11
N ILE A 57 6.26 -3.65 8.72
CA ILE A 57 4.86 -3.36 9.02
C ILE A 57 3.97 -4.19 8.11
N ARG A 58 3.05 -4.96 8.72
CA ARG A 58 2.11 -5.84 8.03
C ARG A 58 0.65 -5.46 8.23
N ASP A 59 0.43 -4.28 8.79
CA ASP A 59 -0.88 -3.66 9.01
C ASP A 59 -0.97 -2.43 8.11
N PHE A 60 -1.93 -2.44 7.17
CA PHE A 60 -2.06 -1.38 6.17
C PHE A 60 -2.35 0.00 6.79
N PRO A 61 -3.26 0.14 7.78
CA PRO A 61 -3.46 1.41 8.50
C PRO A 61 -2.17 1.98 9.11
N THR A 62 -1.33 1.15 9.72
CA THR A 62 -0.05 1.56 10.31
C THR A 62 0.96 1.92 9.23
N LEU A 63 0.95 1.20 8.11
CA LEU A 63 1.82 1.43 6.95
C LEU A 63 1.60 2.81 6.33
N VAL A 64 0.34 3.23 6.19
CA VAL A 64 -0.02 4.50 5.55
C VAL A 64 0.09 5.72 6.47
N ASN A 65 0.06 5.51 7.80
CA ASN A 65 0.13 6.59 8.80
C ASN A 65 1.55 6.85 9.33
N LYS A 66 2.57 6.20 8.78
CA LYS A 66 3.98 6.36 9.18
C LYS A 66 4.69 7.46 8.40
#